data_AF-A0A7V4UYD9-F1
#
_entry.id   AF-A0A7V4UYD9-F1
#
_cell.length_a   1.000
_cell.length_b   1.000
_cell.length_c   1.000
_cell.angle_alpha   90.00
_cell.angle_beta   90.00
_cell.angle_gamma   90.00
#
_symmetry.space_group_name_H-M   'P 1'
#
loop_
_entity.id
_entity.type
_entity.pdbx_description
1 polymer ?
#
loop_
_entity_poly.entity_id
_entity_poly.type
_entity_poly.pdbx_seq_one_letter_code
_entity_poly.pdbx_strand_id
1 'polypeptide(L)'
;ITEATLHLETGDDHWKMTLKGELFHFASFKSPSVKVEKDNTTDEGMEREAVFFEKMVLLEKGNQLFDSLFASFLKLRLASGWGEQETLIQAWLNVCSTCKGALSQG
;
A
#
# COMPACT_ATOMS: atom_id res chain seq x y z
N ILE A 1 -10.56 -11.49 7.00
CA ILE A 1 -10.11 -10.15 6.54
C ILE A 1 -10.64 -9.98 5.12
N THR A 2 -11.50 -8.98 4.89
CA THR A 2 -12.13 -8.73 3.57
C THR A 2 -11.46 -7.60 2.81
N GLU A 3 -10.66 -6.77 3.49
CA GLU A 3 -9.91 -5.67 2.92
C GLU A 3 -8.69 -5.33 3.77
N ALA A 4 -7.73 -4.64 3.16
CA ALA A 4 -6.55 -4.11 3.85
C ALA A 4 -6.24 -2.70 3.34
N THR A 5 -5.88 -1.78 4.24
CA THR A 5 -5.37 -0.46 3.86
C THR A 5 -3.85 -0.52 3.83
N LEU A 6 -3.30 -0.22 2.65
CA LEU A 6 -1.87 -0.19 2.39
C LEU A 6 -1.36 1.25 2.43
N HIS A 7 -0.23 1.42 3.11
CA HIS A 7 0.56 2.65 3.13
C HIS A 7 1.92 2.30 2.52
N LEU A 8 2.27 2.95 1.41
CA LEU A 8 3.52 2.74 0.68
C LEU A 8 4.29 4.05 0.65
N GLU A 9 5.61 3.97 0.71
CA GLU A 9 6.49 5.14 0.73
C GLU A 9 7.76 4.91 -0.08
N THR A 10 8.26 5.98 -0.70
CA THR A 10 9.59 6.02 -1.32
C THR A 10 10.16 7.43 -1.20
N GLY A 11 11.27 7.58 -0.47
CA GLY A 11 11.76 8.90 -0.09
C GLY A 11 10.69 9.69 0.67
N ASP A 12 10.35 10.88 0.17
CA ASP A 12 9.33 11.77 0.75
C ASP A 12 7.92 11.54 0.17
N ASP A 13 7.78 10.65 -0.82
CA ASP A 13 6.50 10.35 -1.45
C ASP A 13 5.75 9.26 -0.69
N HIS A 14 4.44 9.50 -0.46
CA HIS A 14 3.55 8.56 0.21
C HIS A 14 2.32 8.24 -0.65
N TRP A 15 1.98 6.95 -0.73
CA TRP A 15 0.75 6.45 -1.31
C TRP A 15 -0.11 5.75 -0.27
N LYS A 16 -1.42 5.89 -0.43
CA LYS A 16 -2.41 5.17 0.38
C LYS A 16 -3.45 4.55 -0.53
N MET A 17 -3.78 3.28 -0.31
CA MET A 17 -4.86 2.61 -1.02
C MET A 17 -5.52 1.55 -0.14
N THR A 18 -6.75 1.17 -0.45
CA THR A 18 -7.42 0.02 0.16
C THR A 18 -7.52 -1.09 -0.86
N LEU A 19 -6.96 -2.26 -0.56
CA LEU A 19 -7.14 -3.47 -1.36
C LEU A 19 -8.38 -4.22 -0.87
N LYS A 20 -9.35 -4.42 -1.76
CA LYS A 20 -10.59 -5.17 -1.50
C LYS A 20 -10.39 -6.62 -1.93
N GLY A 21 -10.56 -7.58 -1.02
CA GLY A 21 -10.22 -8.98 -1.25
C GLY A 21 -11.20 -9.72 -2.17
N GLU A 22 -12.48 -9.34 -2.19
CA GLU A 22 -13.51 -10.06 -2.97
C GLU A 22 -13.29 -9.95 -4.49
N LEU A 23 -12.99 -8.74 -4.97
CA LEU A 23 -12.75 -8.46 -6.39
C LEU A 23 -11.28 -8.11 -6.70
N PHE A 24 -10.41 -8.19 -5.69
CA PHE A 24 -8.98 -7.88 -5.79
C PHE A 24 -8.68 -6.55 -6.50
N HIS A 25 -9.37 -5.48 -6.11
CA HIS A 25 -9.23 -4.15 -6.72
C HIS A 25 -8.86 -3.09 -5.69
N PHE A 26 -8.30 -1.99 -6.18
CA PHE A 26 -8.03 -0.82 -5.36
C PHE A 26 -9.29 0.01 -5.15
N ALA A 27 -9.43 0.50 -3.93
CA ALA A 27 -10.33 1.57 -3.56
C ALA A 27 -9.51 2.70 -2.90
N SER A 28 -10.00 3.94 -3.01
CA SER A 28 -9.40 5.11 -2.34
C SER A 28 -7.89 5.30 -2.61
N PHE A 29 -7.44 5.05 -3.84
CA PHE A 29 -6.04 5.25 -4.22
C PHE A 29 -5.68 6.74 -4.17
N LYS A 30 -4.75 7.10 -3.29
CA LYS A 30 -4.20 8.43 -3.10
C LYS A 30 -2.71 8.39 -3.40
N SER A 31 -2.29 9.19 -4.38
CA SER A 31 -0.88 9.46 -4.67
C SER A 31 -0.46 10.84 -4.14
N PRO A 32 0.84 11.15 -4.11
CA PRO A 32 1.34 12.47 -3.72
C PRO A 32 0.67 13.62 -4.49
N SER A 33 0.67 14.79 -3.87
CA SER A 33 0.12 16.01 -4.48
C SER A 33 1.10 16.58 -5.50
N VAL A 34 0.60 16.91 -6.68
CA VAL A 34 1.33 17.73 -7.66
C VAL A 34 1.04 19.19 -7.36
N LYS A 35 2.05 20.05 -7.44
CA LYS A 35 1.90 21.50 -7.28
C LYS A 35 1.71 22.13 -8.65
N VAL A 36 0.83 23.12 -8.71
CA VAL A 36 0.69 23.99 -9.89
C VAL A 36 1.57 25.19 -9.66
N GLU A 37 2.56 25.39 -10.51
CA GLU A 37 3.38 26.60 -10.47
C GLU A 37 2.60 27.74 -11.13
N LYS A 38 2.32 28.78 -10.35
CA LYS A 38 1.64 29.99 -10.84
C LYS A 38 2.67 31.07 -11.09
N ASP A 39 3.46 30.92 -12.15
CA ASP A 39 4.26 32.02 -12.66
C ASP A 39 3.50 32.75 -13.78
N ASN A 40 3.69 34.07 -13.89
CA ASN A 40 3.05 34.90 -14.93
C ASN A 40 3.79 34.84 -16.28
N THR A 41 4.75 33.93 -16.44
CA THR A 41 5.64 33.81 -17.60
C THR A 41 5.37 32.55 -18.44
N THR A 42 4.66 31.57 -17.89
CA THR A 42 4.33 30.28 -18.48
C THR A 42 2.88 30.25 -18.93
N ASP A 43 2.62 29.68 -20.11
CA ASP A 43 1.27 29.50 -20.64
C ASP A 43 0.45 28.57 -19.72
N GLU A 44 -0.75 29.02 -19.32
CA GLU A 44 -1.63 28.27 -18.39
C GLU A 44 -2.03 26.88 -18.93
N GLY A 45 -2.15 26.74 -20.26
CA GLY A 45 -2.47 25.47 -20.91
C GLY A 45 -1.33 24.47 -20.79
N MET A 46 -0.09 24.93 -21.02
CA MET A 46 1.11 24.10 -20.88
C MET A 46 1.35 23.66 -19.43
N GLU A 47 1.16 24.55 -18.46
CA GLU A 47 1.30 24.22 -17.04
C GLU A 47 0.28 23.15 -16.61
N ARG A 48 -0.98 23.28 -17.06
CA ARG A 48 -2.02 22.28 -16.77
C ARG A 48 -1.67 20.90 -17.34
N GLU A 49 -1.10 20.85 -18.53
CA GLU A 49 -0.67 19.61 -19.16
C GLU A 49 0.51 18.98 -18.41
N ALA A 50 1.49 19.78 -17.99
CA ALA A 50 2.62 19.33 -17.19
C ALA A 50 2.16 18.70 -15.86
N VAL A 51 1.28 19.40 -15.13
CA VAL A 51 0.69 18.91 -13.87
C VAL A 51 -0.07 17.60 -14.06
N PHE A 52 -0.80 17.47 -15.17
CA PHE A 52 -1.50 16.23 -15.51
C PHE A 52 -0.52 15.07 -15.70
N PHE A 53 0.55 15.26 -16.49
CA PHE A 53 1.55 14.22 -16.73
C PHE A 53 2.30 13.83 -15.46
N GLU A 54 2.67 14.80 -14.62
CA GLU A 54 3.29 14.51 -13.32
C GLU A 54 2.34 13.66 -12.45
N LYS A 55 1.05 13.98 -12.45
CA LYS A 55 0.07 13.18 -11.71
C LYS A 55 -0.02 11.76 -12.24
N MET A 56 -0.01 11.56 -13.56
CA MET A 56 -0.02 10.23 -14.18
C MET A 56 1.23 9.42 -13.77
N VAL A 57 2.41 10.03 -13.78
CA VAL A 57 3.65 9.38 -13.32
C VAL A 57 3.54 8.95 -11.85
N LEU A 58 2.99 9.78 -10.97
CA LEU A 58 2.80 9.42 -9.57
C LEU A 58 1.79 8.28 -9.37
N LEU A 59 0.73 8.22 -10.18
CA LEU A 59 -0.21 7.09 -10.15
C LEU A 59 0.49 5.80 -10.60
N GLU A 60 1.24 5.85 -11.68
CA GLU A 60 1.96 4.68 -12.21
C GLU A 60 3.02 4.18 -11.22
N LYS A 61 3.81 5.07 -10.61
CA LYS A 61 4.76 4.70 -9.55
C LYS A 61 4.08 3.98 -8.38
N GLY A 62 2.91 4.46 -7.94
CA GLY A 62 2.17 3.81 -6.85
C GLY A 62 1.68 2.40 -7.23
N ASN A 63 1.29 2.19 -8.48
CA ASN A 63 0.97 0.84 -8.99
C ASN A 63 2.22 -0.05 -9.03
N GLN A 64 3.35 0.45 -9.53
CA GLN A 64 4.62 -0.31 -9.57
C GLN A 64 5.10 -0.72 -8.17
N LEU A 65 4.89 0.13 -7.15
CA LEU A 65 5.17 -0.21 -5.76
C LEU A 65 4.30 -1.37 -5.27
N PHE A 66 2.99 -1.34 -5.57
CA PHE A 66 2.09 -2.45 -5.25
C PHE A 66 2.49 -3.73 -5.99
N ASP A 67 2.77 -3.65 -7.29
CA ASP A 67 3.16 -4.81 -8.10
C ASP A 67 4.45 -5.45 -7.57
N SER A 68 5.42 -4.63 -7.15
CA SER A 68 6.67 -5.09 -6.54
C SER A 68 6.43 -5.78 -5.19
N LEU A 69 5.55 -5.22 -4.35
CA LEU A 69 5.14 -5.82 -3.08
C LEU A 69 4.45 -7.17 -3.33
N PHE A 70 3.48 -7.20 -4.24
CA PHE A 70 2.70 -8.40 -4.53
C PHE A 70 3.56 -9.49 -5.17
N ALA A 71 4.44 -9.14 -6.11
CA ALA A 71 5.41 -10.06 -6.68
C ALA A 71 6.35 -10.64 -5.62
N SER A 72 6.81 -9.82 -4.68
CA SER A 72 7.65 -10.29 -3.55
C SER A 72 6.89 -11.26 -2.66
N PHE A 73 5.62 -10.96 -2.34
CA PHE A 73 4.75 -11.88 -1.63
C PHE A 73 4.56 -13.19 -2.39
N LEU A 74 4.27 -13.15 -3.69
CA LEU A 74 4.06 -14.36 -4.49
C LEU A 74 5.29 -15.25 -4.54
N LYS A 75 6.49 -14.66 -4.65
CA LYS A 75 7.76 -15.41 -4.58
C LYS A 75 7.89 -16.19 -3.27
N LEU A 76 7.56 -15.57 -2.14
CA LEU A 76 7.57 -16.22 -0.82
C LEU A 76 6.45 -17.27 -0.71
N ARG A 77 5.24 -16.92 -1.17
CA ARG A 77 4.03 -17.74 -1.05
C ARG A 77 4.09 -19.04 -1.84
N LEU A 78 4.79 -19.02 -2.97
CA LEU A 78 4.94 -20.15 -3.90
C LEU A 78 6.26 -20.90 -3.71
N ALA A 79 7.17 -20.42 -2.83
CA ALA A 79 8.40 -21.11 -2.52
C ALA A 79 8.15 -22.38 -1.67
N SER A 80 9.06 -23.35 -1.75
CA SER A 80 8.98 -24.59 -0.98
C SER A 80 8.98 -24.38 0.55
N GLY A 81 9.59 -23.29 1.03
CA GLY A 81 9.64 -22.93 2.44
C GLY A 81 8.37 -22.30 3.01
N TRP A 82 7.30 -22.13 2.20
CA TRP A 82 6.10 -21.43 2.67
C TRP A 82 5.44 -22.10 3.89
N GLY A 83 5.42 -23.43 3.98
CA GLY A 83 4.75 -24.12 5.10
C GLY A 83 5.37 -23.79 6.47
N GLU A 84 6.68 -23.62 6.52
CA GLU A 84 7.39 -23.17 7.74
C GLU A 84 7.03 -21.73 8.06
N GLN A 85 7.09 -20.84 7.05
CA GLN A 85 6.74 -19.44 7.21
C GLN A 85 5.28 -19.24 7.65
N GLU A 86 4.35 -20.02 7.11
CA GLU A 86 2.94 -20.01 7.50
C GLU A 86 2.77 -20.44 8.97
N THR A 87 3.51 -21.47 9.41
CA THR A 87 3.49 -21.90 10.81
C THR A 87 3.95 -20.78 11.74
N LEU A 88 5.02 -20.05 11.38
CA LEU A 88 5.51 -18.90 12.13
C LEU A 88 4.48 -17.75 12.18
N ILE A 89 3.82 -17.46 11.06
CA ILE A 89 2.76 -16.45 10.98
C ILE A 89 1.58 -16.83 11.88
N GLN A 90 1.12 -18.08 11.84
CA GLN A 90 0.03 -18.57 12.68
C GLN A 90 0.39 -18.53 14.16
N ALA A 91 1.63 -18.91 14.51
CA ALA A 91 2.11 -18.82 15.87
C ALA A 91 2.06 -17.36 16.35
N TRP A 92 2.59 -16.42 15.56
CA TRP A 92 2.60 -14.98 15.85
C TRP A 92 1.18 -14.41 16.06
N LEU A 93 0.23 -14.75 15.18
CA LEU A 93 -1.16 -14.30 15.31
C LEU A 93 -1.83 -14.78 16.60
N ASN A 94 -1.44 -15.95 17.10
CA ASN A 94 -2.06 -16.60 18.25
C ASN A 94 -1.40 -16.27 19.60
N VAL A 95 -0.30 -15.51 19.61
CA VAL A 95 0.45 -15.13 20.84
C VAL A 95 -0.41 -14.38 21.87
N CYS A 96 -1.49 -13.71 21.45
CA CYS A 96 -2.36 -12.95 22.35
C CYS A 96 -3.83 -13.44 22.35
N SER A 97 -4.05 -14.73 22.57
CA SER A 97 -5.40 -15.26 22.82
C SER A 97 -5.66 -15.66 24.29
N THR A 98 -4.61 -15.76 25.12
CA THR A 98 -4.70 -16.33 26.48
C THR A 98 -4.66 -15.30 27.63
N CYS A 99 -4.48 -14.00 27.35
CA CYS A 99 -4.44 -12.96 28.39
C CYS A 99 -5.80 -12.65 29.07
N LYS A 100 -6.90 -13.31 28.69
CA LYS A 100 -8.21 -13.13 29.34
C LYS A 100 -8.40 -13.92 30.66
N GLY A 101 -7.41 -14.66 31.13
CA GLY A 101 -7.55 -15.54 32.31
C GLY A 101 -6.95 -15.07 33.64
N ALA A 102 -6.17 -13.97 33.68
CA ALA A 102 -5.31 -13.69 34.84
C ALA A 102 -5.63 -12.41 35.64
N LEU A 103 -6.83 -11.82 35.50
CA LEU A 103 -7.24 -10.66 36.31
C LEU A 103 -8.67 -10.84 36.85
N SER A 104 -8.87 -11.87 37.68
CA SER A 104 -10.05 -11.94 38.57
C SER A 104 -9.82 -12.86 39.78
N GLN A 105 -8.78 -12.63 40.57
CA GLN A 105 -8.76 -12.98 42.01
C GLN A 105 -7.86 -11.98 42.73
N GLY A 106 -8.46 -11.20 43.63
CA GLY A 106 -7.84 -10.13 44.40
C GLY A 106 -8.90 -9.14 44.85
#